data_AF-A0A0G4G5D1-F1
#
_entry.id   AF-A0A0G4G5D1-F1
#
_cell.length_a   1.000
_cell.length_b   1.000
_cell.length_c   1.000
_cell.angle_alpha   90.00
_cell.angle_beta   90.00
_cell.angle_gamma   90.00
#
_symmetry.space_group_name_H-M   'P 1'
#
loop_
_entity.id
_entity.type
_entity.pdbx_description
1 polymer ?
#
loop_
_entity_poly.entity_id
_entity_poly.type
_entity_poly.pdbx_seq_one_letter_code
_entity_poly.pdbx_strand_id
1 'polypeptide(L)'
;MSDLKKTQDSETLKAFLRCHKCIFDDSEVASGNAIFVFRGADSAQRYIYPLELETNKDLLPGQAAAETIFQTKDDALKTVFAEFDAQFPAYAGDESQAGSIIKQDMSNFLRVLQYGVAGGVPHQYMRQEVLDYMTEFYDEVGMDLDALLFCVTELTNYFDKTITSEDKPLVASAFATLADKVEKMKSYESPRFIAVDDLGVLPDAEEEAPEEGTLKSSILLSHKAEIEGAPEEDRDLALKILAGLE
;
A
#
# COMPACT_ATOMS: atom_id res chain seq x y z
N MET A 1 6.19 14.37 29.20
CA MET A 1 6.94 14.61 27.94
C MET A 1 7.02 13.35 27.07
N SER A 2 7.17 12.14 27.65
CA SER A 2 7.09 10.85 26.93
C SER A 2 5.78 10.65 26.15
N ASP A 3 4.63 10.87 26.81
CA ASP A 3 3.34 10.50 26.21
C ASP A 3 2.92 11.42 25.08
N LEU A 4 3.27 12.70 25.16
CA LEU A 4 2.99 13.70 24.11
C LEU A 4 3.71 13.36 22.79
N LYS A 5 4.94 12.82 22.88
CA LYS A 5 5.74 12.43 21.71
C LYS A 5 5.15 11.17 21.05
N LYS A 6 4.77 10.16 21.85
CA LYS A 6 4.09 8.95 21.37
C LYS A 6 2.75 9.24 20.68
N THR A 7 1.98 10.22 21.14
CA THR A 7 0.73 10.62 20.47
C THR A 7 1.01 11.26 19.11
N GLN A 8 2.03 12.12 19.01
CA GLN A 8 2.42 12.79 17.77
C GLN A 8 3.00 11.82 16.72
N ASP A 9 3.81 10.87 17.15
CA ASP A 9 4.39 9.83 16.28
C ASP A 9 3.27 8.91 15.75
N SER A 10 2.25 8.60 16.57
CA SER A 10 1.09 7.82 16.15
C SER A 10 0.15 8.56 15.19
N GLU A 11 -0.04 9.87 15.34
CA GLU A 11 -0.83 10.66 14.38
C GLU A 11 -0.10 10.80 13.04
N THR A 12 1.22 10.97 13.09
CA THR A 12 2.11 10.93 11.93
C THR A 12 2.04 9.58 11.23
N LEU A 13 2.10 8.49 11.99
CA LEU A 13 1.93 7.13 11.48
C LEU A 13 0.58 6.97 10.79
N LYS A 14 -0.51 7.39 11.45
CA LYS A 14 -1.84 7.34 10.86
C LYS A 14 -1.92 8.14 9.56
N ALA A 15 -1.31 9.32 9.49
CA ALA A 15 -1.29 10.14 8.28
C ALA A 15 -0.45 9.48 7.17
N PHE A 16 0.72 8.95 7.51
CA PHE A 16 1.60 8.25 6.59
C PHE A 16 0.92 7.00 6.01
N LEU A 17 0.38 6.12 6.84
CA LEU A 17 -0.32 4.89 6.42
C LEU A 17 -1.55 5.18 5.55
N ARG A 18 -2.28 6.27 5.85
CA ARG A 18 -3.41 6.72 5.02
C ARG A 18 -2.96 7.10 3.60
N CYS A 19 -1.76 7.65 3.44
CA CYS A 19 -1.25 8.14 2.16
C CYS A 19 -0.36 7.13 1.41
N HIS A 20 0.20 6.13 2.09
CA HIS A 20 1.29 5.31 1.53
C HIS A 20 1.01 3.81 1.43
N LYS A 21 -0.20 3.32 1.78
CA LYS A 21 -0.60 1.94 1.44
C LYS A 21 -0.78 1.84 -0.08
N CYS A 22 0.32 1.70 -0.80
CA CYS A 22 0.34 1.69 -2.26
C CYS A 22 -0.46 0.49 -2.77
N ILE A 23 -1.40 0.79 -3.67
CA ILE A 23 -2.47 -0.10 -4.09
C ILE A 23 -1.92 -1.23 -4.95
N PHE A 24 -1.16 -0.93 -6.01
CA PHE A 24 -0.54 -1.90 -6.92
C PHE A 24 0.67 -1.30 -7.64
N ASP A 25 1.50 -2.17 -8.22
CA ASP A 25 2.30 -1.83 -9.38
C ASP A 25 1.38 -1.76 -10.62
N ASP A 26 1.37 -0.62 -11.31
CA ASP A 26 0.53 -0.38 -12.49
C ASP A 26 0.80 -1.39 -13.62
N SER A 27 2.02 -1.91 -13.70
CA SER A 27 2.43 -2.83 -14.78
C SER A 27 1.75 -4.20 -14.74
N GLU A 28 1.18 -4.56 -13.59
CA GLU A 28 0.62 -5.89 -13.33
C GLU A 28 -0.90 -5.93 -13.46
N VAL A 29 -1.56 -4.77 -13.52
CA VAL A 29 -3.00 -4.69 -13.77
C VAL A 29 -3.25 -4.71 -15.27
N ALA A 30 -3.90 -5.77 -15.74
CA ALA A 30 -4.11 -6.01 -17.17
C ALA A 30 -4.87 -4.90 -17.92
N SER A 31 -5.54 -3.98 -17.21
CA SER A 31 -6.35 -2.90 -17.79
C SER A 31 -6.11 -1.57 -17.08
N GLY A 32 -5.71 -0.55 -17.85
CA GLY A 32 -5.59 0.83 -17.35
C GLY A 32 -6.90 1.38 -16.78
N ASN A 33 -8.06 0.93 -17.27
CA ASN A 33 -9.36 1.31 -16.73
C ASN A 33 -9.60 0.74 -15.33
N ALA A 34 -9.15 -0.48 -15.06
CA ALA A 34 -9.23 -1.06 -13.72
C ALA A 34 -8.35 -0.27 -12.73
N ILE A 35 -7.16 0.18 -13.16
CA ILE A 35 -6.28 1.05 -12.36
C ILE A 35 -7.00 2.33 -11.94
N PHE A 36 -7.75 2.98 -12.84
CA PHE A 36 -8.51 4.18 -12.50
C PHE A 36 -9.58 3.93 -11.43
N VAL A 37 -10.28 2.79 -11.49
CA VAL A 37 -11.26 2.40 -10.46
C VAL A 37 -10.57 2.24 -9.11
N PHE A 38 -9.45 1.52 -9.07
CA PHE A 38 -8.72 1.26 -7.83
C PHE A 38 -8.17 2.55 -7.22
N ARG A 39 -7.54 3.41 -8.03
CA ARG A 39 -7.03 4.72 -7.60
C ARG A 39 -8.13 5.65 -7.12
N GLY A 40 -9.27 5.66 -7.81
CA GLY A 40 -10.44 6.46 -7.42
C GLY A 40 -11.01 6.01 -6.07
N ALA A 41 -11.11 4.70 -5.85
CA ALA A 41 -11.56 4.14 -4.58
C ALA A 41 -10.57 4.42 -3.44
N ASP A 42 -9.27 4.25 -3.67
CA ASP A 42 -8.24 4.47 -2.65
C ASP A 42 -8.01 5.95 -2.30
N SER A 43 -8.04 6.83 -3.30
CA SER A 43 -7.97 8.28 -3.07
C SER A 43 -9.13 8.77 -2.18
N ALA A 44 -10.30 8.11 -2.30
CA ALA A 44 -11.46 8.35 -1.47
C ALA A 44 -11.52 7.47 -0.20
N GLN A 45 -10.48 6.67 0.06
CA GLN A 45 -10.34 5.77 1.22
C GLN A 45 -11.56 4.86 1.43
N ARG A 46 -12.12 4.33 0.35
CA ARG A 46 -13.35 3.53 0.35
C ARG A 46 -13.18 2.23 -0.42
N TYR A 47 -14.01 1.25 -0.12
CA TYR A 47 -14.12 0.05 -0.96
C TYR A 47 -14.62 0.42 -2.37
N ILE A 48 -14.38 -0.45 -3.35
CA ILE A 48 -15.04 -0.37 -4.65
C ILE A 48 -16.51 -0.73 -4.41
N TYR A 49 -17.42 0.11 -4.87
CA TYR A 49 -18.85 -0.11 -4.67
C TYR A 49 -19.39 -1.18 -5.62
N PRO A 50 -20.48 -1.88 -5.26
CA PRO A 50 -21.09 -2.91 -6.10
C PRO A 50 -21.40 -2.45 -7.53
N LEU A 51 -21.87 -1.21 -7.70
CA LEU A 51 -22.14 -0.66 -9.04
C LEU A 51 -20.86 -0.48 -9.87
N GLU A 52 -19.75 -0.06 -9.25
CA GLU A 52 -18.46 0.08 -9.94
C GLU A 52 -17.88 -1.29 -10.30
N LEU A 53 -18.04 -2.28 -9.42
CA LEU A 53 -17.67 -3.67 -9.67
C LEU A 53 -18.46 -4.25 -10.85
N GLU A 54 -19.79 -4.11 -10.85
CA GLU A 54 -20.66 -4.61 -11.92
C GLU A 54 -20.39 -3.90 -13.25
N THR A 55 -20.21 -2.58 -13.24
CA THR A 55 -19.95 -1.78 -14.45
C THR A 55 -18.63 -2.16 -15.11
N ASN A 56 -17.65 -2.66 -14.35
CA ASN A 56 -16.32 -3.02 -14.83
C ASN A 56 -16.06 -4.53 -14.79
N LYS A 57 -17.09 -5.38 -14.66
CA LYS A 57 -16.92 -6.83 -14.47
C LYS A 57 -16.06 -7.52 -15.53
N ASP A 58 -16.15 -7.08 -16.78
CA ASP A 58 -15.37 -7.65 -17.89
C ASP A 58 -13.87 -7.36 -17.78
N LEU A 59 -13.49 -6.38 -16.93
CA LEU A 59 -12.11 -5.99 -16.64
C LEU A 59 -11.63 -6.46 -15.27
N LEU A 60 -12.52 -7.05 -14.46
CA LEU A 60 -12.29 -7.39 -13.06
C LEU A 60 -12.52 -8.89 -12.85
N PRO A 61 -11.48 -9.73 -13.04
CA PRO A 61 -11.65 -11.18 -12.98
C PRO A 61 -12.13 -11.69 -11.62
N GLY A 62 -11.81 -11.01 -10.52
CA GLY A 62 -12.30 -11.36 -9.18
C GLY A 62 -13.48 -10.51 -8.71
N GLN A 63 -14.31 -9.99 -9.63
CA GLN A 63 -15.45 -9.14 -9.33
C GLN A 63 -16.38 -9.76 -8.27
N ALA A 64 -16.77 -11.02 -8.42
CA ALA A 64 -17.75 -11.67 -7.55
C ALA A 64 -17.23 -11.83 -6.11
N ALA A 65 -15.95 -12.23 -5.95
CA ALA A 65 -15.32 -12.26 -4.63
C ALA A 65 -15.14 -10.86 -4.02
N ALA A 66 -14.75 -9.85 -4.81
CA ALA A 66 -14.64 -8.47 -4.36
C ALA A 66 -16.00 -7.89 -3.89
N GLU A 67 -17.09 -8.28 -4.54
CA GLU A 67 -18.44 -7.93 -4.14
C GLU A 67 -18.83 -8.64 -2.83
N THR A 68 -18.51 -9.92 -2.69
CA THR A 68 -18.74 -10.66 -1.44
C THR A 68 -18.00 -9.99 -0.28
N ILE A 69 -16.73 -9.62 -0.47
CA ILE A 69 -15.95 -8.85 0.51
C ILE A 69 -16.68 -7.56 0.87
N PHE A 70 -17.17 -6.78 -0.11
CA PHE A 70 -17.91 -5.54 0.16
C PHE A 70 -19.15 -5.76 1.04
N GLN A 71 -19.93 -6.78 0.69
CA GLN A 71 -21.23 -7.07 1.32
C GLN A 71 -21.04 -7.55 2.76
N THR A 72 -19.99 -8.32 3.04
CA THR A 72 -19.77 -8.92 4.37
C THR A 72 -18.67 -8.27 5.19
N LYS A 73 -18.02 -7.20 4.72
CA LYS A 73 -16.88 -6.54 5.40
C LYS A 73 -17.19 -6.15 6.85
N ASP A 74 -18.38 -5.61 7.11
CA ASP A 74 -18.73 -5.07 8.42
C ASP A 74 -18.93 -6.21 9.44
N ASP A 75 -19.58 -7.29 9.01
CA ASP A 75 -19.73 -8.52 9.80
C ASP A 75 -18.40 -9.24 10.00
N ALA A 76 -17.54 -9.29 8.96
CA ALA A 76 -16.20 -9.85 9.04
C ALA A 76 -15.35 -9.11 10.09
N LEU A 77 -15.22 -7.79 9.96
CA LEU A 77 -14.43 -6.97 10.88
C LEU A 77 -15.00 -7.03 12.30
N LYS A 78 -16.32 -6.98 12.46
CA LYS A 78 -16.96 -7.13 13.78
C LYS A 78 -16.63 -8.47 14.43
N THR A 79 -16.68 -9.56 13.67
CA THR A 79 -16.35 -10.91 14.16
C THR A 79 -14.89 -10.98 14.58
N VAL A 80 -13.99 -10.55 13.70
CA VAL A 80 -12.54 -10.56 13.96
C VAL A 80 -12.17 -9.69 15.16
N PHE A 81 -12.77 -8.51 15.31
CA PHE A 81 -12.47 -7.63 16.44
C PHE A 81 -13.01 -8.16 17.76
N ALA A 82 -14.12 -8.89 17.76
CA ALA A 82 -14.61 -9.57 18.95
C ALA A 82 -13.64 -10.69 19.39
N GLU A 83 -13.15 -11.49 18.45
CA GLU A 83 -12.15 -12.54 18.73
C GLU A 83 -10.81 -11.92 19.17
N PHE A 84 -10.39 -10.82 18.55
CA PHE A 84 -9.20 -10.06 18.94
C PHE A 84 -9.30 -9.53 20.38
N ASP A 85 -10.43 -8.89 20.73
CA ASP A 85 -10.62 -8.35 22.08
C ASP A 85 -10.65 -9.46 23.14
N ALA A 86 -11.13 -10.66 22.78
CA ALA A 86 -11.11 -11.83 23.65
C ALA A 86 -9.70 -12.43 23.81
N GLN A 87 -8.95 -12.54 22.71
CA GLN A 87 -7.62 -13.14 22.68
C GLN A 87 -6.55 -12.21 23.26
N PHE A 88 -6.71 -10.89 23.07
CA PHE A 88 -5.79 -9.87 23.55
C PHE A 88 -6.49 -8.81 24.43
N PRO A 89 -6.92 -9.16 25.66
CA PRO A 89 -7.63 -8.23 26.54
C PRO A 89 -6.85 -6.95 26.87
N ALA A 90 -5.52 -6.96 26.77
CA ALA A 90 -4.67 -5.77 26.96
C ALA A 90 -4.85 -4.71 25.85
N TYR A 91 -5.36 -5.12 24.69
CA TYR A 91 -5.69 -4.24 23.57
C TYR A 91 -7.19 -3.97 23.43
N ALA A 92 -8.01 -4.57 24.31
CA ALA A 92 -9.45 -4.39 24.31
C ALA A 92 -9.83 -2.99 24.86
N GLY A 93 -10.79 -2.34 24.20
CA GLY A 93 -11.33 -1.03 24.59
C GLY A 93 -10.72 0.17 23.86
N ASP A 94 -11.45 1.30 23.88
CA ASP A 94 -11.14 2.50 23.10
C ASP A 94 -9.91 3.28 23.59
N GLU A 95 -9.41 2.95 24.78
CA GLU A 95 -8.23 3.60 25.39
C GLU A 95 -6.91 2.98 24.91
N SER A 96 -6.93 1.78 24.31
CA SER A 96 -5.72 1.15 23.78
C SER A 96 -5.34 1.77 22.45
N GLN A 97 -4.28 2.59 22.45
CA GLN A 97 -3.75 3.20 21.23
C GLN A 97 -3.30 2.15 20.21
N ALA A 98 -2.57 1.12 20.64
CA ALA A 98 -2.13 0.02 19.77
C ALA A 98 -3.32 -0.79 19.23
N GLY A 99 -4.28 -1.15 20.09
CA GLY A 99 -5.51 -1.84 19.68
C GLY A 99 -6.32 -1.05 18.64
N SER A 100 -6.44 0.28 18.82
CA SER A 100 -7.09 1.17 17.87
C SER A 100 -6.38 1.19 16.51
N ILE A 101 -5.05 1.24 16.48
CA ILE A 101 -4.27 1.20 15.24
C ILE A 101 -4.45 -0.15 14.54
N ILE A 102 -4.38 -1.28 15.25
CA ILE A 102 -4.61 -2.62 14.69
C ILE A 102 -5.98 -2.69 14.01
N LYS A 103 -7.06 -2.33 14.72
CA LYS A 103 -8.43 -2.38 14.18
C LYS A 103 -8.58 -1.48 12.93
N GLN A 104 -8.00 -0.29 12.98
CA GLN A 104 -7.99 0.63 11.84
C GLN A 104 -7.22 0.04 10.65
N ASP A 105 -6.04 -0.54 10.90
CA ASP A 105 -5.21 -1.11 9.85
C ASP A 105 -5.82 -2.34 9.22
N MET A 106 -6.49 -3.20 9.99
CA MET A 106 -7.25 -4.32 9.46
C MET A 106 -8.37 -3.88 8.54
N SER A 107 -9.08 -2.79 8.89
CA SER A 107 -10.11 -2.22 8.02
C SER A 107 -9.53 -1.71 6.70
N ASN A 108 -8.33 -1.10 6.76
CA ASN A 108 -7.61 -0.62 5.58
C ASN A 108 -7.04 -1.76 4.74
N PHE A 109 -6.48 -2.81 5.36
CA PHE A 109 -5.97 -3.97 4.66
C PHE A 109 -7.07 -4.71 3.94
N LEU A 110 -8.23 -4.91 4.58
CA LEU A 110 -9.37 -5.55 3.93
C LEU A 110 -9.86 -4.76 2.71
N ARG A 111 -9.83 -3.42 2.78
CA ARG A 111 -10.11 -2.53 1.64
C ARG A 111 -9.12 -2.72 0.50
N VAL A 112 -7.82 -2.71 0.79
CA VAL A 112 -6.77 -2.90 -0.23
C VAL A 112 -6.80 -4.31 -0.83
N LEU A 113 -7.04 -5.33 0.00
CA LEU A 113 -7.25 -6.71 -0.43
C LEU A 113 -8.42 -6.83 -1.41
N GLN A 114 -9.52 -6.11 -1.16
CA GLN A 114 -10.66 -6.10 -2.08
C GLN A 114 -10.24 -5.67 -3.49
N TYR A 115 -9.34 -4.69 -3.60
CA TYR A 115 -8.85 -4.23 -4.91
C TYR A 115 -8.00 -5.31 -5.59
N GLY A 116 -7.15 -5.99 -4.83
CA GLY A 116 -6.24 -7.02 -5.37
C GLY A 116 -7.02 -8.24 -5.85
N VAL A 117 -8.05 -8.61 -5.08
CA VAL A 117 -9.03 -9.61 -5.48
C VAL A 117 -9.79 -9.15 -6.72
N ALA A 118 -10.35 -7.93 -6.74
CA ALA A 118 -11.10 -7.43 -7.90
C ALA A 118 -10.28 -7.48 -9.20
N GLY A 119 -9.01 -7.06 -9.13
CA GLY A 119 -8.10 -7.05 -10.26
C GLY A 119 -7.44 -8.38 -10.60
N GLY A 120 -7.64 -9.44 -9.79
CA GLY A 120 -6.96 -10.72 -10.01
C GLY A 120 -5.46 -10.70 -9.74
N VAL A 121 -4.99 -9.75 -8.93
CA VAL A 121 -3.57 -9.51 -8.60
C VAL A 121 -3.33 -9.65 -7.10
N PRO A 122 -3.46 -10.87 -6.53
CA PRO A 122 -3.51 -11.10 -5.09
C PRO A 122 -2.15 -10.91 -4.39
N HIS A 123 -1.08 -10.64 -5.14
CA HIS A 123 0.27 -10.51 -4.60
C HIS A 123 0.82 -9.08 -4.63
N GLN A 124 0.15 -8.19 -5.35
CA GLN A 124 0.76 -6.93 -5.82
C GLN A 124 0.41 -5.70 -4.97
N TYR A 125 -0.31 -5.87 -3.86
CA TYR A 125 -0.61 -4.76 -2.95
C TYR A 125 0.44 -4.63 -1.85
N MET A 126 0.67 -3.40 -1.37
CA MET A 126 1.71 -3.03 -0.40
C MET A 126 3.11 -3.41 -0.87
N ARG A 127 3.70 -2.57 -1.73
CA ARG A 127 5.08 -2.72 -2.21
C ARG A 127 6.08 -2.81 -1.06
N GLN A 128 7.26 -3.39 -1.31
CA GLN A 128 8.26 -3.64 -0.28
C GLN A 128 8.65 -2.35 0.47
N GLU A 129 8.84 -1.24 -0.25
CA GLU A 129 9.21 0.04 0.36
C GLU A 129 8.15 0.53 1.35
N VAL A 130 6.87 0.27 1.05
CA VAL A 130 5.77 0.59 1.98
C VAL A 130 5.86 -0.30 3.20
N LEU A 131 6.08 -1.60 3.03
CA LEU A 131 6.20 -2.54 4.15
C LEU A 131 7.39 -2.18 5.05
N ASP A 132 8.50 -1.74 4.46
CA ASP A 132 9.70 -1.29 5.17
C ASP A 132 9.37 -0.12 6.10
N TYR A 133 8.75 0.95 5.56
CA TYR A 133 8.30 2.08 6.38
C TYR A 133 7.26 1.67 7.42
N MET A 134 6.27 0.85 7.04
CA MET A 134 5.25 0.35 7.97
C MET A 134 5.87 -0.38 9.15
N THR A 135 6.91 -1.18 8.89
CA THR A 135 7.58 -1.97 9.93
C THR A 135 8.32 -1.09 10.92
N GLU A 136 9.08 -0.10 10.43
CA GLU A 136 9.78 0.85 11.29
C GLU A 136 8.81 1.63 12.17
N PHE A 137 7.72 2.12 11.59
CA PHE A 137 6.73 2.82 12.38
C PHE A 137 5.98 1.93 13.37
N TYR A 138 5.71 0.68 13.00
CA TYR A 138 5.12 -0.30 13.90
C TYR A 138 6.04 -0.59 15.09
N ASP A 139 7.36 -0.67 14.88
CA ASP A 139 8.33 -0.76 15.96
C ASP A 139 8.31 0.48 16.87
N GLU A 140 8.31 1.69 16.29
CA GLU A 140 8.26 2.95 17.05
C GLU A 140 7.04 3.08 17.98
N VAL A 141 5.87 2.62 17.53
CA VAL A 141 4.64 2.67 18.34
C VAL A 141 4.45 1.44 19.22
N GLY A 142 5.38 0.48 19.20
CA GLY A 142 5.30 -0.76 19.97
C GLY A 142 4.14 -1.66 19.53
N MET A 143 3.92 -1.76 18.22
CA MET A 143 2.89 -2.60 17.62
C MET A 143 3.12 -4.07 17.94
N ASP A 144 2.07 -4.78 18.36
CA ASP A 144 2.09 -6.23 18.48
C ASP A 144 1.77 -6.87 17.13
N LEU A 145 2.83 -7.31 16.43
CA LEU A 145 2.70 -7.96 15.13
C LEU A 145 2.05 -9.33 15.21
N ASP A 146 2.12 -10.04 16.36
CA ASP A 146 1.41 -11.29 16.55
C ASP A 146 -0.10 -11.04 16.66
N ALA A 147 -0.49 -9.95 17.33
CA ALA A 147 -1.88 -9.53 17.43
C ALA A 147 -2.44 -9.03 16.08
N LEU A 148 -1.61 -8.38 15.25
CA LEU A 148 -1.96 -8.03 13.87
C LEU A 148 -2.14 -9.28 12.99
N LEU A 149 -1.19 -10.22 13.05
CA LEU A 149 -1.23 -11.48 12.31
C LEU A 149 -2.42 -12.35 12.70
N PHE A 150 -2.79 -12.35 13.99
CA PHE A 150 -4.02 -12.99 14.46
C PHE A 150 -5.25 -12.44 13.72
N CYS A 151 -5.40 -11.12 13.61
CA CYS A 151 -6.51 -10.52 12.89
C CYS A 151 -6.54 -10.91 11.40
N VAL A 152 -5.36 -10.99 10.75
CA VAL A 152 -5.25 -11.45 9.35
C VAL A 152 -5.71 -12.90 9.24
N THR A 153 -5.31 -13.76 10.17
CA THR A 153 -5.71 -15.17 10.23
C THR A 153 -7.22 -15.32 10.42
N GLU A 154 -7.82 -14.54 11.32
CA GLU A 154 -9.26 -14.59 11.55
C GLU A 154 -10.07 -14.05 10.36
N LEU A 155 -9.60 -13.02 9.65
CA LEU A 155 -10.21 -12.62 8.38
C LEU A 155 -10.10 -13.73 7.33
N THR A 156 -8.96 -14.41 7.25
CA THR A 156 -8.77 -15.56 6.35
C THR A 156 -9.79 -16.65 6.65
N ASN A 157 -9.95 -17.01 7.93
CA ASN A 157 -10.91 -18.00 8.40
C ASN A 157 -12.36 -17.60 8.09
N TYR A 158 -12.69 -16.32 8.20
CA TYR A 158 -14.01 -15.79 7.86
C TYR A 158 -14.28 -15.94 6.35
N PHE A 159 -13.38 -15.44 5.50
CA PHE A 159 -13.60 -15.44 4.06
C PHE A 159 -13.46 -16.83 3.42
N ASP A 160 -12.68 -17.74 4.00
CA ASP A 160 -12.65 -19.15 3.56
C ASP A 160 -14.03 -19.82 3.69
N LYS A 161 -14.82 -19.43 4.69
CA LYS A 161 -16.18 -19.95 4.91
C LYS A 161 -17.24 -19.22 4.08
N THR A 162 -17.04 -17.91 3.85
CA THR A 162 -18.03 -17.05 3.19
C THR A 162 -17.93 -17.09 1.66
N ILE A 163 -16.73 -17.20 1.10
CA ILE A 163 -16.51 -17.15 -0.34
C ILE A 163 -16.67 -18.55 -0.92
N THR A 164 -17.72 -18.71 -1.74
CA THR A 164 -18.03 -19.95 -2.46
C THR A 164 -17.82 -19.83 -3.96
N SER A 165 -17.36 -18.66 -4.45
CA SER A 165 -17.08 -18.43 -5.87
C SER A 165 -15.84 -19.21 -6.32
N GLU A 166 -15.70 -19.35 -7.64
CA GLU A 166 -14.50 -19.91 -8.28
C GLU A 166 -13.22 -19.13 -7.92
N ASP A 167 -13.36 -17.89 -7.43
CA ASP A 167 -12.27 -17.02 -6.97
C ASP A 167 -11.75 -17.36 -5.57
N LYS A 168 -12.29 -18.39 -4.89
CA LYS A 168 -11.81 -18.79 -3.56
C LYS A 168 -10.27 -18.96 -3.49
N PRO A 169 -9.58 -19.59 -4.48
CA PRO A 169 -8.12 -19.67 -4.48
C PRO A 169 -7.43 -18.30 -4.58
N LEU A 170 -8.01 -17.37 -5.36
CA LEU A 170 -7.51 -15.99 -5.49
C LEU A 170 -7.56 -15.26 -4.15
N VAL A 171 -8.68 -15.37 -3.43
CA VAL A 171 -8.83 -14.73 -2.12
C VAL A 171 -7.92 -15.37 -1.07
N ALA A 172 -7.84 -16.70 -1.04
CA ALA A 172 -6.92 -17.40 -0.15
C ALA A 172 -5.46 -16.98 -0.40
N SER A 173 -5.07 -16.85 -1.67
CA SER A 173 -3.74 -16.39 -2.08
C SER A 173 -3.44 -14.97 -1.60
N ALA A 174 -4.44 -14.07 -1.68
CA ALA A 174 -4.30 -12.72 -1.16
C ALA A 174 -4.08 -12.73 0.36
N PHE A 175 -4.99 -13.34 1.13
CA PHE A 175 -4.82 -13.39 2.57
C PHE A 175 -3.50 -14.06 3.02
N ALA A 176 -3.07 -15.13 2.34
CA ALA A 176 -1.78 -15.77 2.59
C ALA A 176 -0.60 -14.81 2.33
N THR A 177 -0.68 -13.99 1.29
CA THR A 177 0.34 -12.99 0.98
C THR A 177 0.39 -11.88 2.03
N LEU A 178 -0.76 -11.42 2.54
CA LEU A 178 -0.78 -10.45 3.63
C LEU A 178 -0.16 -11.05 4.90
N ALA A 179 -0.50 -12.29 5.24
CA ALA A 179 0.07 -12.99 6.38
C ALA A 179 1.60 -13.15 6.26
N ASP A 180 2.10 -13.58 5.09
CA ASP A 180 3.53 -13.68 4.82
C ASP A 180 4.25 -12.32 4.94
N LYS A 181 3.63 -11.24 4.45
CA LYS A 181 4.18 -9.88 4.61
C LYS A 181 4.27 -9.49 6.08
N VAL A 182 3.23 -9.72 6.88
CA VAL A 182 3.25 -9.42 8.33
C VAL A 182 4.27 -10.29 9.07
N GLU A 183 4.40 -11.58 8.73
CA GLU A 183 5.43 -12.43 9.32
C GLU A 183 6.85 -11.94 8.99
N LYS A 184 7.08 -11.50 7.75
CA LYS A 184 8.37 -10.91 7.37
C LYS A 184 8.71 -9.65 8.16
N MET A 185 7.71 -8.83 8.51
CA MET A 185 7.91 -7.65 9.38
C MET A 185 8.51 -8.03 10.74
N LYS A 186 8.19 -9.22 11.28
CA LYS A 186 8.75 -9.69 12.56
C LYS A 186 10.24 -10.01 12.50
N SER A 187 10.73 -10.37 11.31
CA SER A 187 12.15 -10.64 11.05
C SER A 187 12.87 -9.49 10.37
N TYR A 188 12.21 -8.34 10.23
CA TYR A 188 12.76 -7.19 9.52
C TYR A 188 13.92 -6.62 10.32
N GLU A 189 15.13 -6.83 9.80
CA GLU A 189 16.27 -6.01 10.18
C GLU A 189 16.17 -4.74 9.35
N SER A 190 15.83 -3.61 9.98
CA SER A 190 15.85 -2.31 9.28
C SER A 190 17.18 -2.20 8.54
N PRO A 191 17.16 -2.01 7.20
CA PRO A 191 18.36 -1.63 6.49
C PRO A 191 18.71 -0.29 7.10
N ARG A 192 19.68 -0.30 8.03
CA ARG A 192 20.11 0.89 8.76
C ARG A 192 20.15 2.01 7.75
N PHE A 193 19.19 2.93 7.81
CA PHE A 193 19.34 4.20 7.12
C PHE A 193 20.70 4.68 7.59
N ILE A 194 21.65 4.78 6.67
CA ILE A 194 22.99 5.27 7.00
C ILE A 194 22.70 6.55 7.76
N ALA A 195 23.10 6.60 9.04
CA ALA A 195 22.91 7.80 9.83
C ALA A 195 23.46 8.94 8.97
N VAL A 196 22.73 10.02 8.82
CA VAL A 196 23.23 11.17 8.03
C VAL A 196 24.59 11.63 8.60
N ASP A 197 24.84 11.31 9.88
CA ASP A 197 26.09 11.47 10.61
C ASP A 197 27.26 10.59 10.11
N ASP A 198 26.96 9.42 9.51
CA ASP A 198 27.91 8.48 8.90
C ASP A 198 28.16 8.78 7.40
N LEU A 199 27.37 9.68 6.79
CA LEU A 199 27.78 10.37 5.57
C LEU A 199 28.81 11.42 5.98
N GLY A 200 30.06 10.96 6.19
CA GLY A 200 31.18 11.84 6.52
C GLY A 200 31.10 13.11 5.67
N VAL A 201 31.08 14.27 6.36
CA VAL A 201 30.91 15.63 5.82
C VAL A 201 31.14 15.63 4.31
N LEU A 202 30.04 15.59 3.55
CA LEU A 202 30.14 15.88 2.12
C LEU A 202 30.87 17.22 2.08
N PRO A 203 32.04 17.31 1.40
CA PRO A 203 32.73 18.59 1.29
C PRO A 203 31.69 19.56 0.77
N ASP A 204 31.53 20.71 1.45
CA ASP A 204 30.65 21.78 1.01
C ASP A 204 30.89 21.93 -0.49
N ALA A 205 29.96 21.40 -1.29
CA ALA A 205 29.95 21.68 -2.69
C ALA A 205 29.57 23.15 -2.67
N GLU A 206 30.58 24.03 -2.82
CA GLU A 206 30.35 25.42 -3.17
C GLU A 206 29.38 25.37 -4.35
N GLU A 207 28.11 25.58 -4.02
CA GLU A 207 27.03 25.58 -4.97
C GLU A 207 27.22 26.90 -5.73
N GLU A 208 28.10 26.87 -6.73
CA GLU A 208 28.14 27.93 -7.72
C GLU A 208 26.71 28.02 -8.27
N ALA A 209 26.08 29.16 -7.99
CA ALA A 209 24.74 29.46 -8.44
C ALA A 209 24.66 29.11 -9.94
N PRO A 210 23.67 28.30 -10.36
CA PRO A 210 23.57 27.92 -11.76
C PRO A 210 23.43 29.20 -12.58
N GLU A 211 24.33 29.41 -13.53
CA GLU A 211 24.12 30.42 -14.57
C GLU A 211 22.74 30.17 -15.19
N GLU A 212 21.94 31.23 -15.29
CA GLU A 212 20.57 31.18 -15.78
C GLU A 212 20.48 30.36 -17.06
N GLY A 213 19.75 29.24 -17.01
CA GLY A 213 19.37 28.47 -18.20
C GLY A 213 19.74 26.98 -18.23
N THR A 214 20.38 26.41 -17.21
CA THR A 214 20.72 24.98 -17.21
C THR A 214 20.01 24.16 -16.12
N LEU A 215 18.90 23.51 -16.50
CA LEU A 215 18.31 22.42 -15.72
C LEU A 215 19.20 21.17 -15.83
N LYS A 216 19.93 20.83 -14.77
CA LYS A 216 20.52 19.49 -14.60
C LYS A 216 19.43 18.53 -14.12
N SER A 217 18.66 17.93 -15.03
CA SER A 217 17.81 16.79 -14.68
C SER A 217 18.53 15.48 -15.04
N SER A 218 18.82 14.69 -14.02
CA SER A 218 19.31 13.31 -14.14
C SER A 218 18.28 12.38 -14.83
N ILE A 219 17.07 12.86 -15.09
CA ILE A 219 15.99 12.17 -15.81
C ILE A 219 16.26 12.15 -17.33
N LEU A 220 17.00 13.12 -17.88
CA LEU A 220 17.30 13.18 -19.32
C LEU A 220 18.35 12.16 -19.79
N LEU A 221 19.11 11.56 -18.87
CA LEU A 221 20.18 10.63 -19.23
C LEU A 221 19.68 9.21 -19.55
N SER A 222 18.52 8.79 -19.02
CA SER A 222 18.00 7.43 -19.24
C SER A 222 17.33 7.22 -20.60
N HIS A 223 16.96 8.29 -21.31
CA HIS A 223 16.21 8.21 -22.59
C HIS A 223 17.04 8.65 -23.81
N LYS A 224 18.31 9.04 -23.61
CA LYS A 224 19.16 9.57 -24.69
C LYS A 224 19.46 8.52 -25.77
N ALA A 225 19.57 7.24 -25.38
CA ALA A 225 19.84 6.15 -26.31
C ALA A 225 18.63 5.81 -27.21
N GLU A 226 17.39 6.03 -26.73
CA GLU A 226 16.18 5.73 -27.49
C GLU A 226 15.84 6.85 -28.50
N ILE A 227 16.15 8.10 -28.17
CA ILE A 227 15.93 9.27 -29.04
C ILE A 227 16.94 9.32 -30.19
N GLU A 228 18.18 8.87 -29.96
CA GLU A 228 19.23 8.84 -31.01
C GLU A 228 19.00 7.73 -32.05
N GLY A 229 18.17 6.73 -31.73
CA GLY A 229 17.80 5.63 -32.65
C GLY A 229 16.48 5.82 -33.40
N ALA A 230 15.72 6.88 -33.11
CA ALA A 230 14.43 7.14 -33.74
C ALA A 230 14.58 7.74 -35.16
N PRO A 231 13.60 7.50 -36.06
CA PRO A 231 13.52 8.19 -37.35
C PRO A 231 13.57 9.72 -37.16
N GLU A 232 14.22 10.42 -38.09
CA GLU A 232 14.55 11.85 -37.95
C GLU A 232 13.32 12.75 -37.72
N GLU A 233 12.16 12.34 -38.25
CA GLU A 233 10.87 13.02 -38.09
C GLU A 233 10.30 12.94 -36.65
N ASP A 234 10.54 11.82 -35.96
CA ASP A 234 10.06 11.58 -34.59
C ASP A 234 10.98 12.19 -33.53
N ARG A 235 12.25 12.39 -33.88
CA ARG A 235 13.28 12.96 -33.01
C ARG A 235 12.99 14.43 -32.68
N ASP A 236 12.53 15.18 -33.68
CA ASP A 236 12.28 16.62 -33.55
C ASP A 236 11.03 16.90 -32.68
N LEU A 237 10.04 16.01 -32.72
CA LEU A 237 8.85 16.05 -31.86
C LEU A 237 9.20 15.67 -30.41
N ALA A 238 10.00 14.62 -30.22
CA ALA A 238 10.44 14.18 -28.89
C ALA A 238 11.27 15.26 -28.17
N LEU A 239 12.14 15.98 -28.91
CA LEU A 239 12.94 17.07 -28.36
C LEU A 239 12.09 18.29 -27.96
N LYS A 240 11.03 18.62 -28.71
CA LYS A 240 10.09 19.71 -28.36
C LYS A 240 9.33 19.42 -27.08
N ILE A 241 8.82 18.19 -26.95
CA ILE A 241 8.10 17.73 -25.75
C ILE A 241 9.01 17.78 -24.51
N LEU A 242 10.28 17.34 -24.63
CA LEU A 242 11.25 17.37 -23.53
C LEU A 242 11.70 18.78 -23.13
N ALA A 243 11.67 19.74 -24.08
CA ALA A 243 11.99 21.14 -23.80
C ALA A 243 10.82 21.92 -23.17
N GLY A 244 9.64 21.30 -23.00
CA GLY A 244 8.45 21.97 -22.47
C GLY A 244 7.92 23.08 -23.37
N LEU A 245 8.24 23.03 -24.67
CA LEU A 245 7.78 23.98 -25.68
C LEU A 245 6.63 23.31 -26.44
N GLU A 246 5.41 23.78 -26.24
CA GLU A 246 4.26 23.45 -27.11
C GLU A 246 4.51 23.86 -28.56
#